data_AF-A0A248YS09-F1
#
_entry.id   AF-A0A248YS09-F1
#
_cell.length_a   1.000
_cell.length_b   1.000
_cell.length_c   1.000
_cell.angle_alpha   90.00
_cell.angle_beta   90.00
_cell.angle_gamma   90.00
#
_symmetry.space_group_name_H-M   'P 1'
#
loop_
_entity.id
_entity.type
_entity.pdbx_description
1 polymer ?
#
loop_
_entity_poly.entity_id
_entity_poly.type
_entity_poly.pdbx_seq_one_letter_code
_entity_poly.pdbx_strand_id
1 'polypeptide(L)'
;MWVWVLVGGGTVLALLGLAVFVERPAEPAVDPQRLAAEAAELAEHATTTQREAQRAAAEAVEAAERRAAAQLARDEAWDAQERAEQAFERAFAVVVEGRRAAPAPVEVGPDPQARREVSRAALSAYRRGDISVRELREVWRLTGDHDPAQEEREWTADRLHRESMAARRDYHRAVAELRRVDRAARIAEVAAEALLAEAAESAVEAQVAQDALAATRSRRRWRGGGRSRPGTGPPC
;
A
#
# COMPACT_ATOMS: atom_id res chain seq x y z
N MET A 1 26.44 -39.35 -46.50
CA MET A 1 26.58 -40.10 -45.24
C MET A 1 25.55 -39.71 -44.18
N TRP A 2 25.16 -38.43 -44.06
CA TRP A 2 24.17 -37.96 -43.08
C TRP A 2 22.70 -38.38 -43.31
N VAL A 3 22.30 -38.63 -44.56
CA VAL A 3 20.91 -39.01 -44.91
C VAL A 3 20.50 -40.39 -44.37
N TRP A 4 21.46 -41.31 -44.19
CA TRP A 4 21.19 -42.67 -43.68
C TRP A 4 21.01 -42.72 -42.15
N VAL A 5 21.52 -41.73 -41.40
CA VAL A 5 21.40 -41.66 -39.93
C VAL A 5 20.00 -41.16 -39.51
N LEU A 6 19.40 -40.26 -40.28
CA LEU A 6 18.05 -39.74 -40.00
C LEU A 6 16.94 -40.77 -40.30
N VAL A 7 17.11 -41.60 -41.33
CA VAL A 7 16.11 -42.63 -41.69
C VAL A 7 16.10 -43.80 -40.69
N GLY A 8 17.26 -44.16 -40.12
CA GLY A 8 17.36 -45.22 -39.10
C GLY A 8 16.81 -44.80 -37.72
N GLY A 9 16.97 -43.54 -37.33
CA GLY A 9 16.45 -43.03 -36.04
C GLY A 9 14.92 -43.01 -35.97
N GLY A 10 14.25 -42.69 -37.08
CA GLY A 10 12.78 -42.66 -37.14
C GLY A 10 12.13 -44.04 -37.01
N THR A 11 12.76 -45.09 -37.54
CA THR A 11 12.22 -46.46 -37.48
C THR A 11 12.37 -47.05 -36.08
N VAL A 12 13.47 -46.78 -35.38
CA VAL A 12 13.66 -47.22 -33.99
C VAL A 12 12.68 -46.52 -33.05
N LEU A 13 12.43 -45.21 -33.24
CA LEU A 13 11.41 -44.47 -32.48
C LEU A 13 9.99 -44.95 -32.79
N ALA A 14 9.67 -45.27 -34.05
CA ALA A 14 8.37 -45.80 -34.43
C ALA A 14 8.13 -47.19 -33.82
N LEU A 15 9.13 -48.07 -33.83
CA LEU A 15 9.03 -49.41 -33.23
C LEU A 15 9.00 -49.36 -31.69
N LEU A 16 9.74 -48.45 -31.06
CA LEU A 16 9.61 -48.18 -29.62
C LEU A 16 8.23 -47.63 -29.26
N GLY A 17 7.70 -46.70 -30.06
CA GLY A 17 6.35 -46.18 -29.90
C GLY A 17 5.27 -47.26 -30.04
N LEU A 18 5.46 -48.20 -30.97
CA LEU A 18 4.53 -49.30 -31.22
C LEU A 18 4.60 -50.39 -30.12
N ALA A 19 5.79 -50.69 -29.61
CA ALA A 19 5.98 -51.62 -28.50
C ALA A 19 5.32 -51.12 -27.20
N VAL A 20 5.43 -49.82 -26.88
CA VAL A 20 4.75 -49.21 -25.72
C VAL A 20 3.22 -49.22 -25.87
N PHE A 21 2.71 -49.23 -27.10
CA PHE A 21 1.26 -49.27 -27.35
C PHE A 21 0.66 -50.69 -27.24
N VAL A 22 1.43 -51.73 -27.56
CA VAL A 22 0.99 -53.13 -27.50
C VAL A 22 0.95 -53.66 -26.07
N GLU A 23 1.76 -53.10 -25.17
CA GLU A 23 1.87 -53.54 -23.78
C GLU A 23 1.17 -52.61 -22.79
N ARG A 24 0.09 -51.91 -23.20
CA ARG A 24 -0.78 -51.25 -22.23
C ARG A 24 -1.45 -52.34 -21.39
N PRO A 25 -1.07 -52.56 -20.12
CA PRO A 25 -1.82 -53.45 -19.26
C PRO A 25 -3.26 -52.95 -19.25
N ALA A 26 -4.23 -53.87 -19.23
CA ALA A 26 -5.63 -53.50 -19.11
C ALA A 26 -5.78 -52.58 -17.90
N GLU A 27 -5.98 -51.29 -18.14
CA GLU A 27 -6.05 -50.30 -17.06
C GLU A 27 -7.18 -50.75 -16.12
N PRO A 28 -6.91 -50.83 -14.80
CA PRO A 28 -7.91 -51.24 -13.85
C PRO A 28 -9.15 -50.37 -14.03
N ALA A 29 -10.32 -51.01 -14.16
CA ALA A 29 -11.56 -50.30 -14.42
C ALA A 29 -11.79 -49.24 -13.34
N VAL A 30 -11.80 -47.97 -13.75
CA VAL A 30 -11.95 -46.85 -12.82
C VAL A 30 -13.29 -46.98 -12.08
N ASP A 31 -13.25 -46.92 -10.75
CA ASP A 31 -14.44 -46.99 -9.91
C ASP A 31 -15.26 -45.70 -10.04
N PRO A 32 -16.50 -45.76 -10.57
CA PRO A 32 -17.33 -44.58 -10.74
C PRO A 32 -17.73 -43.91 -9.42
N GLN A 33 -17.75 -44.65 -8.30
CA GLN A 33 -18.06 -44.06 -7.00
C GLN A 33 -16.90 -43.17 -6.54
N ARG A 34 -15.66 -43.64 -6.70
CA ARG A 34 -14.45 -42.86 -6.43
C ARG A 34 -14.40 -41.59 -7.29
N LEU A 35 -14.63 -41.69 -8.60
CA LEU A 35 -14.68 -40.51 -9.48
C LEU A 35 -15.78 -39.53 -9.09
N ALA A 36 -16.94 -40.01 -8.64
CA ALA A 36 -18.03 -39.15 -8.21
C ALA A 36 -17.68 -38.39 -6.93
N ALA A 37 -16.99 -39.04 -5.99
CA ALA A 37 -16.50 -38.40 -4.77
C ALA A 37 -15.44 -37.33 -5.08
N GLU A 38 -14.46 -37.66 -5.92
CA GLU A 38 -13.40 -36.72 -6.35
C GLU A 38 -13.97 -35.50 -7.09
N ALA A 39 -14.92 -35.70 -8.01
CA ALA A 39 -15.59 -34.60 -8.70
C ALA A 39 -16.40 -33.70 -7.74
N ALA A 40 -16.99 -34.28 -6.68
CA ALA A 40 -17.72 -33.52 -5.68
C ALA A 40 -16.76 -32.70 -4.78
N GLU A 41 -15.64 -33.29 -4.37
CA GLU A 41 -14.59 -32.62 -3.59
C GLU A 41 -13.99 -31.43 -4.36
N LEU A 42 -13.63 -31.63 -5.63
CA LEU A 42 -13.13 -30.54 -6.49
C LEU A 42 -14.17 -29.44 -6.71
N ALA A 43 -15.45 -29.78 -6.85
CA ALA A 43 -16.51 -28.78 -6.96
C ALA A 43 -16.68 -27.98 -5.66
N GLU A 44 -16.63 -28.63 -4.50
CA GLU A 44 -16.67 -27.94 -3.20
C GLU A 44 -15.46 -27.02 -3.03
N HIS A 45 -14.25 -27.50 -3.37
CA HIS A 45 -13.04 -26.70 -3.35
C HIS A 45 -13.17 -25.46 -4.25
N ALA A 46 -13.58 -25.62 -5.51
CA ALA A 46 -13.79 -24.51 -6.44
C ALA A 46 -14.79 -23.47 -5.90
N THR A 47 -15.90 -23.91 -5.29
CA THR A 47 -16.86 -22.96 -4.69
C THR A 47 -16.28 -22.22 -3.48
N THR A 48 -15.40 -22.85 -2.72
CA THR A 48 -14.74 -22.25 -1.55
C THR A 48 -13.73 -21.20 -2.01
N THR A 49 -12.82 -21.57 -2.92
CA THR A 49 -11.82 -20.68 -3.53
C THR A 49 -12.49 -19.48 -4.20
N GLN A 50 -13.61 -19.69 -4.91
CA GLN A 50 -14.37 -18.59 -5.52
C GLN A 50 -14.91 -17.59 -4.50
N ARG A 51 -15.38 -18.04 -3.33
CA ARG A 51 -15.85 -17.14 -2.26
C ARG A 51 -14.69 -16.38 -1.63
N GLU A 52 -13.55 -17.03 -1.44
CA GLU A 52 -12.34 -16.38 -0.93
C GLU A 52 -11.82 -15.33 -1.89
N ALA A 53 -11.78 -15.62 -3.20
CA ALA A 53 -11.45 -14.67 -4.25
C ALA A 53 -12.38 -13.44 -4.25
N GLN A 54 -13.69 -13.65 -4.06
CA GLN A 54 -14.65 -12.55 -3.96
C GLN A 54 -14.40 -11.66 -2.73
N ARG A 55 -14.06 -12.26 -1.58
CA ARG A 55 -13.71 -11.50 -0.36
C ARG A 55 -12.43 -10.69 -0.57
N ALA A 56 -11.39 -11.30 -1.12
CA ALA A 56 -10.14 -10.62 -1.42
C ALA A 56 -10.32 -9.47 -2.41
N ALA A 57 -11.17 -9.65 -3.44
CA ALA A 57 -11.50 -8.58 -4.38
C ALA A 57 -12.21 -7.40 -3.67
N ALA A 58 -13.13 -7.66 -2.75
CA ALA A 58 -13.77 -6.61 -1.95
C ALA A 58 -12.76 -5.88 -1.05
N GLU A 59 -11.86 -6.63 -0.38
CA GLU A 59 -10.78 -6.05 0.44
C GLU A 59 -9.83 -5.17 -0.38
N ALA A 60 -9.53 -5.56 -1.62
CA ALA A 60 -8.71 -4.76 -2.54
C ALA A 60 -9.39 -3.44 -2.91
N VAL A 61 -10.71 -3.45 -3.16
CA VAL A 61 -11.50 -2.22 -3.41
C VAL A 61 -11.46 -1.29 -2.20
N GLU A 62 -11.74 -1.79 -1.00
CA GLU A 62 -11.66 -0.98 0.22
C GLU A 62 -10.25 -0.42 0.46
N ALA A 63 -9.22 -1.21 0.16
CA ALA A 63 -7.84 -0.76 0.30
C ALA A 63 -7.49 0.35 -0.70
N ALA A 64 -8.03 0.30 -1.92
CA ALA A 64 -7.90 1.36 -2.91
C ALA A 64 -8.60 2.65 -2.46
N GLU A 65 -9.79 2.55 -1.85
CA GLU A 65 -10.50 3.71 -1.27
C GLU A 65 -9.71 4.35 -0.12
N ARG A 66 -9.18 3.53 0.80
CA ARG A 66 -8.31 4.01 1.88
C ARG A 66 -7.06 4.71 1.33
N ARG A 67 -6.47 4.19 0.26
CA ARG A 67 -5.32 4.80 -0.42
C ARG A 67 -5.68 6.17 -1.00
N ALA A 68 -6.82 6.28 -1.68
CA ALA A 68 -7.30 7.54 -2.23
C ALA A 68 -7.54 8.60 -1.13
N ALA A 69 -8.15 8.20 -0.01
CA ALA A 69 -8.34 9.08 1.14
C ALA A 69 -7.01 9.56 1.76
N ALA A 70 -6.04 8.65 1.90
CA ALA A 70 -4.70 9.01 2.40
C ALA A 70 -3.94 9.94 1.45
N GLN A 71 -4.16 9.81 0.13
CA GLN A 71 -3.57 10.70 -0.86
C GLN A 71 -4.15 12.12 -0.73
N LEU A 72 -5.48 12.23 -0.64
CA LEU A 72 -6.15 13.52 -0.40
C LEU A 72 -5.64 14.19 0.88
N ALA A 73 -5.55 13.45 1.99
CA ALA A 73 -5.03 13.98 3.25
C ALA A 73 -3.57 14.46 3.15
N ARG A 74 -2.74 13.78 2.35
CA ARG A 74 -1.35 14.20 2.09
C ARG A 74 -1.30 15.50 1.28
N ASP A 75 -2.19 15.65 0.30
CA ASP A 75 -2.26 16.86 -0.53
C ASP A 75 -2.78 18.06 0.29
N GLU A 76 -3.82 17.86 1.12
CA GLU A 76 -4.31 18.88 2.06
C GLU A 76 -3.23 19.32 3.05
N ALA A 77 -2.44 18.37 3.58
CA ALA A 77 -1.34 18.67 4.49
C ALA A 77 -0.18 19.40 3.79
N TRP A 78 0.07 19.11 2.51
CA TRP A 78 1.03 19.85 1.69
C TRP A 78 0.61 21.31 1.52
N ASP A 79 -0.63 21.55 1.11
CA ASP A 79 -1.17 22.90 0.95
C ASP A 79 -1.14 23.68 2.27
N ALA A 80 -1.43 23.01 3.39
CA ALA A 80 -1.34 23.62 4.72
C ALA A 80 0.10 24.00 5.08
N GLN A 81 1.09 23.14 4.76
CA GLN A 81 2.50 23.43 4.94
C GLN A 81 2.92 24.65 4.09
N GLU A 82 2.60 24.67 2.80
CA GLU A 82 2.96 25.80 1.91
C GLU A 82 2.37 27.12 2.40
N ARG A 83 1.09 27.12 2.80
CA ARG A 83 0.45 28.33 3.37
C ARG A 83 1.14 28.82 4.63
N ALA A 84 1.53 27.90 5.52
CA ALA A 84 2.19 28.25 6.78
C ALA A 84 3.62 28.76 6.55
N GLU A 85 4.37 28.15 5.61
CA GLU A 85 5.70 28.61 5.20
C GLU A 85 5.64 30.01 4.59
N GLN A 86 4.74 30.25 3.63
CA GLN A 86 4.55 31.59 3.04
C GLN A 86 4.15 32.65 4.07
N ALA A 87 3.30 32.28 5.05
CA ALA A 87 2.93 33.18 6.14
C ALA A 87 4.14 33.54 7.01
N PHE A 88 4.95 32.55 7.37
CA PHE A 88 6.19 32.76 8.11
C PHE A 88 7.19 33.63 7.34
N GLU A 89 7.43 33.35 6.06
CA GLU A 89 8.34 34.12 5.21
C GLU A 89 7.94 35.59 5.10
N ARG A 90 6.65 35.86 4.89
CA ARG A 90 6.13 37.24 4.89
C ARG A 90 6.34 37.96 6.22
N ALA A 91 6.05 37.29 7.34
CA ALA A 91 6.26 37.88 8.67
C ALA A 91 7.76 38.10 8.97
N PHE A 92 8.61 37.17 8.55
CA PHE A 92 10.06 37.28 8.71
C PHE A 92 10.64 38.42 7.87
N ALA A 93 10.16 38.63 6.64
CA ALA A 93 10.55 39.76 5.81
C ALA A 93 10.24 41.10 6.52
N VAL A 94 9.06 41.22 7.12
CA VAL A 94 8.65 42.40 7.90
C VAL A 94 9.55 42.62 9.13
N VAL A 95 9.98 41.55 9.81
CA VAL A 95 10.97 41.63 10.90
C VAL A 95 12.31 42.17 10.39
N VAL A 96 12.80 41.65 9.26
CA VAL A 96 14.08 42.07 8.67
C VAL A 96 14.04 43.53 8.21
N GLU A 97 12.95 43.94 7.56
CA GLU A 97 12.74 45.33 7.17
C GLU A 97 12.67 46.26 8.39
N GLY A 98 11.95 45.87 9.44
CA GLY A 98 11.90 46.62 10.70
C GLY A 98 13.29 46.82 11.32
N ARG A 99 14.14 45.78 11.33
CA ARG A 99 15.53 45.88 11.80
C ARG A 99 16.40 46.78 10.92
N ARG A 100 16.16 46.82 9.61
CA ARG A 100 16.89 47.68 8.68
C ARG A 100 16.47 49.14 8.76
N ALA A 101 15.19 49.39 9.01
CA ALA A 101 14.61 50.72 9.14
C ALA A 101 14.87 51.34 10.53
N ALA A 102 15.21 50.53 11.53
CA ALA A 102 15.57 51.01 12.86
C ALA A 102 16.73 52.02 12.73
N PRO A 103 16.55 53.26 13.24
CA PRO A 103 17.62 54.25 13.19
C PRO A 103 18.86 53.70 13.89
N ALA A 104 20.04 54.06 13.37
CA ALA A 104 21.28 53.74 14.06
C ALA A 104 21.18 54.28 15.50
N PRO A 105 21.60 53.50 16.51
CA PRO A 105 21.49 53.91 17.90
C PRO A 105 22.12 55.29 18.07
N VAL A 106 21.29 56.28 18.40
CA VAL A 106 21.74 57.66 18.57
C VAL A 106 22.49 57.69 19.90
N GLU A 107 23.78 58.05 19.90
CA GLU A 107 24.62 58.19 21.10
C GLU A 107 24.19 59.41 21.95
N VAL A 108 22.94 59.45 22.40
CA VAL A 108 22.43 60.49 23.29
C VAL A 108 21.98 59.81 24.58
N GLY A 109 22.93 59.66 25.49
CA GLY A 109 22.75 59.08 26.83
C GLY A 109 24.03 58.47 27.39
N PRO A 110 24.04 58.00 28.66
CA PRO A 110 25.25 57.58 29.37
C PRO A 110 26.06 56.55 28.58
N ASP A 111 27.39 56.62 28.77
CA ASP A 111 28.42 55.82 28.10
C ASP A 111 27.92 54.42 27.68
N PRO A 112 28.04 54.03 26.39
CA PRO A 112 27.67 52.69 25.93
C PRO A 112 28.33 51.56 26.74
N GLN A 113 29.45 51.81 27.43
CA GLN A 113 30.02 50.87 28.39
C GLN A 113 29.12 50.69 29.63
N ALA A 114 28.63 51.78 30.23
CA ALA A 114 27.73 51.74 31.39
C ALA A 114 26.42 51.00 31.07
N ARG A 115 25.84 51.18 29.88
CA ARG A 115 24.65 50.41 29.45
C ARG A 115 24.93 48.91 29.33
N ARG A 116 26.10 48.52 28.81
CA ARG A 116 26.53 47.11 28.72
C ARG A 116 26.77 46.52 30.11
N GLU A 117 27.32 47.29 31.03
CA GLU A 117 27.53 46.88 32.42
C GLU A 117 26.20 46.64 33.15
N VAL A 118 25.23 47.55 33.02
CA VAL A 118 23.88 47.36 33.57
C VAL A 118 23.21 46.13 32.97
N SER A 119 23.29 45.94 31.66
CA SER A 119 22.74 44.76 30.98
C SER A 119 23.41 43.46 31.47
N ARG A 120 24.72 43.46 31.67
CA ARG A 120 25.48 42.30 32.17
C ARG A 120 25.15 42.00 33.63
N ALA A 121 25.03 43.03 34.47
CA ALA A 121 24.66 42.92 35.87
C ALA A 121 23.23 42.37 36.02
N ALA A 122 22.28 42.89 35.25
CA ALA A 122 20.90 42.40 35.23
C ALA A 122 20.82 40.94 34.75
N LEU A 123 21.51 40.58 33.67
CA LEU A 123 21.56 39.18 33.21
C LEU A 123 22.18 38.25 34.27
N SER A 124 23.21 38.71 34.98
CA SER A 124 23.84 37.97 36.08
C SER A 124 22.88 37.79 37.26
N ALA A 125 22.14 38.83 37.66
CA ALA A 125 21.11 38.77 38.68
C ALA A 125 19.98 37.81 38.32
N TYR A 126 19.51 37.82 37.07
CA TYR A 126 18.50 36.88 36.59
C TYR A 126 18.97 35.42 36.67
N ARG A 127 20.22 35.14 36.26
CA ARG A 127 20.79 33.79 36.34
C ARG A 127 20.92 33.25 37.77
N ARG A 128 21.06 34.14 38.77
CA ARG A 128 21.03 33.79 40.20
C ARG A 128 19.62 33.68 40.77
N GLY A 129 18.60 34.14 40.03
CA GLY A 129 17.21 34.22 40.51
C GLY A 129 16.90 35.47 41.33
N ASP A 130 17.82 36.44 41.40
CA ASP A 130 17.68 37.67 42.20
C ASP A 130 16.65 38.65 41.62
N ILE A 131 16.41 38.56 40.31
CA ILE A 131 15.37 39.30 39.58
C ILE A 131 14.57 38.36 38.70
N SER A 132 13.30 38.67 38.49
CA SER A 132 12.40 37.94 37.60
C SER A 132 12.69 38.24 36.12
N VAL A 133 12.21 37.38 35.21
CA VAL A 133 12.23 37.63 33.75
C VAL A 133 11.56 38.95 33.40
N ARG A 134 10.50 39.33 34.12
CA ARG A 134 9.78 40.59 33.90
C ARG A 134 10.66 41.79 34.24
N GLU A 135 11.38 41.75 35.35
CA GLU A 135 12.31 42.82 35.75
C GLU A 135 13.52 42.90 34.82
N LEU A 136 14.05 41.77 34.35
CA LEU A 136 15.10 41.76 33.33
C LEU A 136 14.65 42.44 32.03
N ARG A 137 13.42 42.14 31.57
CA ARG A 137 12.83 42.82 30.39
C ARG A 137 12.67 44.31 30.60
N GLU A 138 12.25 44.72 31.79
CA GLU A 138 12.12 46.14 32.13
C GLU A 138 13.48 46.85 32.09
N VAL A 139 14.54 46.22 32.62
CA VAL A 139 15.90 46.77 32.51
C VAL A 139 16.30 46.91 31.05
N TRP A 140 16.03 45.93 30.19
CA TRP A 140 16.32 46.04 28.75
C TRP A 140 15.48 47.09 28.02
N ARG A 141 14.21 47.30 28.42
CA ARG A 141 13.39 48.42 27.92
C ARG A 141 13.97 49.77 28.31
N LEU A 142 14.50 49.88 29.54
CA LEU A 142 15.07 51.12 30.06
C LEU A 142 16.50 51.38 29.57
N THR A 143 17.24 50.35 29.17
CA THR A 143 18.68 50.47 28.83
C THR A 143 18.98 50.36 27.34
N GLY A 144 18.04 49.89 26.52
CA GLY A 144 18.21 49.73 25.07
C GLY A 144 17.20 50.52 24.24
N ASP A 145 17.48 50.61 22.93
CA ASP A 145 16.54 51.12 21.92
C ASP A 145 15.46 50.08 21.63
N HIS A 146 14.64 49.82 22.64
CA HIS A 146 13.55 48.86 22.56
C HIS A 146 12.39 49.45 21.74
N ASP A 147 12.21 48.96 20.52
CA ASP A 147 11.04 49.24 19.69
C ASP A 147 9.94 48.19 19.98
N PRO A 148 8.84 48.55 20.66
CA PRO A 148 7.75 47.62 20.95
C PRO A 148 7.08 47.07 19.67
N ALA A 149 7.06 47.85 18.59
CA ALA A 149 6.53 47.37 17.31
C ALA A 149 7.47 46.32 16.68
N GLN A 150 8.79 46.43 16.90
CA GLN A 150 9.75 45.40 16.48
C GLN A 150 9.57 44.11 17.27
N GLU A 151 9.39 44.21 18.59
CA GLU A 151 9.11 43.05 19.42
C GLU A 151 7.82 42.34 18.94
N GLU A 152 6.72 43.06 18.72
CA GLU A 152 5.47 42.45 18.23
C GLU A 152 5.64 41.74 16.87
N ARG A 153 6.43 42.32 15.95
CA ARG A 153 6.79 41.67 14.68
C ARG A 153 7.54 40.35 14.91
N GLU A 154 8.54 40.35 15.80
CA GLU A 154 9.34 39.17 16.11
C GLU A 154 8.51 38.07 16.77
N TRP A 155 7.66 38.43 17.73
CA TRP A 155 6.74 37.49 18.37
C TRP A 155 5.75 36.88 17.36
N THR A 156 5.26 37.68 16.42
CA THR A 156 4.39 37.20 15.34
C THR A 156 5.13 36.22 14.44
N ALA A 157 6.36 36.54 14.03
CA ALA A 157 7.19 35.65 13.23
C ALA A 157 7.51 34.33 13.96
N ASP A 158 7.84 34.37 15.25
CA ASP A 158 8.12 33.19 16.07
C ASP A 158 6.89 32.30 16.27
N ARG A 159 5.70 32.88 16.38
CA ARG A 159 4.44 32.12 16.40
C ARG A 159 4.24 31.40 15.07
N LEU A 160 4.34 32.12 13.94
CA LEU A 160 4.16 31.55 12.60
C LEU A 160 5.24 30.51 12.26
N HIS A 161 6.47 30.69 12.77
CA HIS A 161 7.53 29.68 12.64
C HIS A 161 7.13 28.36 13.30
N ARG A 162 6.56 28.42 14.52
CA ARG A 162 6.07 27.22 15.23
C ARG A 162 4.92 26.56 14.49
N GLU A 163 4.00 27.34 13.91
CA GLU A 163 2.90 26.84 13.09
C GLU A 163 3.42 26.16 11.81
N SER A 164 4.38 26.77 11.10
CA SER A 164 5.05 26.17 9.93
C SER A 164 5.72 24.83 10.28
N MET A 165 6.46 24.79 11.40
CA MET A 165 7.09 23.55 11.87
C MET A 165 6.07 22.48 12.28
N ALA A 166 4.89 22.88 12.78
CA ALA A 166 3.79 21.95 13.06
C ALA A 166 3.19 21.38 11.77
N ALA A 167 2.86 22.24 10.81
CA ALA A 167 2.33 21.85 9.51
C ALA A 167 3.27 20.89 8.76
N ARG A 168 4.59 21.15 8.81
CA ARG A 168 5.60 20.24 8.25
C ARG A 168 5.62 18.86 8.90
N ARG A 169 5.46 18.78 10.22
CA ARG A 169 5.34 17.47 10.92
C ARG A 169 4.08 16.73 10.51
N ASP A 170 2.96 17.44 10.36
CA ASP A 170 1.70 16.85 9.93
C ASP A 170 1.77 16.36 8.48
N TYR A 171 2.41 17.11 7.57
CA TYR A 171 2.72 16.63 6.23
C TYR A 171 3.56 15.35 6.24
N HIS A 172 4.64 15.31 7.02
CA HIS A 172 5.47 14.11 7.13
C HIS A 172 4.70 12.91 7.69
N ARG A 173 3.77 13.13 8.65
CA ARG A 173 2.86 12.10 9.15
C ARG A 173 1.94 11.59 8.05
N ALA A 174 1.34 12.47 7.26
CA ALA A 174 0.46 12.11 6.14
C ALA A 174 1.21 11.32 5.05
N VAL A 175 2.44 11.70 4.72
CA VAL A 175 3.30 10.95 3.78
C VAL A 175 3.64 9.55 4.31
N ALA A 176 3.95 9.43 5.60
CA ALA A 176 4.23 8.13 6.22
C ALA A 176 3.00 7.22 6.19
N GLU A 177 1.81 7.79 6.46
CA GLU A 177 0.54 7.08 6.39
C GLU A 177 0.22 6.61 4.98
N LEU A 178 0.32 7.50 3.98
CA LEU A 178 0.13 7.16 2.58
C LEU A 178 1.00 5.98 2.16
N ARG A 179 2.30 5.98 2.54
CA ARG A 179 3.20 4.85 2.23
C ARG A 179 2.76 3.54 2.89
N ARG A 180 2.19 3.59 4.10
CA ARG A 180 1.66 2.40 4.78
C ARG A 180 0.45 1.85 4.05
N VAL A 181 -0.50 2.71 3.71
CA VAL A 181 -1.74 2.31 3.03
C VAL A 181 -1.48 1.87 1.59
N ASP A 182 -0.57 2.52 0.87
CA ASP A 182 -0.17 2.15 -0.49
C ASP A 182 0.40 0.71 -0.54
N ARG A 183 1.25 0.34 0.42
CA ARG A 183 1.73 -1.04 0.55
C ARG A 183 0.59 -2.01 0.85
N ALA A 184 -0.33 -1.66 1.75
CA ALA A 184 -1.46 -2.52 2.09
C ALA A 184 -2.39 -2.72 0.89
N ALA A 185 -2.70 -1.67 0.14
CA ALA A 185 -3.48 -1.74 -1.09
C ALA A 185 -2.83 -2.64 -2.13
N ARG A 186 -1.52 -2.51 -2.33
CA ARG A 186 -0.78 -3.38 -3.27
C ARG A 186 -0.79 -4.85 -2.86
N ILE A 187 -0.66 -5.14 -1.57
CA ILE A 187 -0.75 -6.52 -1.06
C ILE A 187 -2.15 -7.09 -1.32
N ALA A 188 -3.20 -6.30 -1.03
CA ALA A 188 -4.58 -6.72 -1.25
C ALA A 188 -4.90 -6.96 -2.75
N GLU A 189 -4.40 -6.09 -3.63
CA GLU A 189 -4.53 -6.24 -5.09
C GLU A 189 -3.89 -7.54 -5.58
N VAL A 190 -2.63 -7.79 -5.22
CA VAL A 190 -1.92 -9.02 -5.62
C VAL A 190 -2.59 -10.26 -5.04
N ALA A 191 -3.07 -10.20 -3.79
CA ALA A 191 -3.79 -11.31 -3.17
C ALA A 191 -5.12 -11.61 -3.89
N ALA A 192 -5.87 -10.57 -4.26
CA ALA A 192 -7.11 -10.71 -5.02
C ALA A 192 -6.87 -11.31 -6.41
N GLU A 193 -5.85 -10.83 -7.13
CA GLU A 193 -5.46 -11.40 -8.43
C GLU A 193 -5.06 -12.87 -8.34
N ALA A 194 -4.25 -13.22 -7.33
CA ALA A 194 -3.82 -14.60 -7.11
C ALA A 194 -5.00 -15.54 -6.81
N LEU A 195 -5.90 -15.15 -5.90
CA LEU A 195 -7.07 -15.97 -5.56
C LEU A 195 -8.07 -16.05 -6.71
N LEU A 196 -8.22 -15.02 -7.53
CA LEU A 196 -9.04 -15.08 -8.75
C LEU A 196 -8.47 -16.07 -9.77
N ALA A 197 -7.14 -16.11 -9.94
CA ALA A 197 -6.49 -17.08 -10.80
C ALA A 197 -6.67 -18.51 -10.27
N GLU A 198 -6.47 -18.73 -8.97
CA GLU A 198 -6.66 -20.03 -8.30
C GLU A 198 -8.13 -20.51 -8.38
N ALA A 199 -9.09 -19.59 -8.20
CA ALA A 199 -10.51 -19.90 -8.35
C ALA A 199 -10.85 -20.34 -9.78
N ALA A 200 -10.26 -19.68 -10.79
CA ALA A 200 -10.45 -20.04 -12.19
C ALA A 200 -9.85 -21.42 -12.51
N GLU A 201 -8.66 -21.72 -12.01
CA GLU A 201 -8.01 -23.03 -12.16
C GLU A 201 -8.85 -24.13 -11.48
N SER A 202 -9.25 -23.92 -10.23
CA SER A 202 -10.11 -24.85 -9.47
C SER A 202 -11.43 -25.12 -10.19
N ALA A 203 -12.04 -24.10 -10.81
CA ALA A 203 -13.26 -24.27 -11.58
C ALA A 203 -13.07 -25.13 -12.83
N VAL A 204 -11.93 -24.99 -13.53
CA VAL A 204 -11.58 -25.82 -14.68
C VAL A 204 -11.35 -27.27 -14.24
N GLU A 205 -10.62 -27.51 -13.17
CA GLU A 205 -10.39 -28.86 -12.63
C GLU A 205 -11.70 -29.55 -12.24
N ALA A 206 -12.58 -28.84 -11.52
CA ALA A 206 -13.90 -29.33 -11.17
C ALA A 206 -14.74 -29.69 -12.41
N GLN A 207 -14.71 -28.85 -13.46
CA GLN A 207 -15.42 -29.12 -14.71
C GLN A 207 -14.87 -30.36 -15.43
N VAL A 208 -13.55 -30.50 -15.52
CA VAL A 208 -12.89 -31.67 -16.13
C VAL A 208 -13.27 -32.96 -15.40
N ALA A 209 -13.29 -32.94 -14.06
CA ALA A 209 -13.71 -34.10 -13.26
C ALA A 209 -15.19 -34.47 -13.48
N GLN A 210 -16.07 -33.47 -13.58
CA GLN A 210 -17.48 -33.68 -13.91
C GLN A 210 -17.68 -34.28 -15.31
N ASP A 211 -16.94 -33.79 -16.30
CA ASP A 211 -16.99 -34.30 -17.68
C ASP A 211 -16.47 -35.75 -17.76
N ALA A 212 -15.40 -36.08 -17.03
CA ALA A 212 -14.88 -37.44 -16.92
C ALA A 212 -15.92 -38.41 -16.30
N LEU A 213 -16.62 -37.96 -15.26
CA LEU A 213 -17.71 -38.72 -14.64
C LEU A 213 -18.89 -38.92 -15.62
N ALA A 214 -19.28 -37.88 -16.35
CA ALA A 214 -20.34 -37.94 -17.36
C ALA A 214 -20.00 -38.90 -18.51
N ALA A 215 -18.75 -38.87 -19.00
CA ALA A 215 -18.24 -39.80 -20.01
C ALA A 215 -18.25 -41.26 -19.53
N THR A 216 -17.93 -41.51 -18.26
CA THR A 216 -17.96 -42.85 -17.68
C THR A 216 -19.39 -43.39 -17.59
N ARG A 217 -20.35 -42.54 -17.19
CA ARG A 217 -21.78 -42.88 -17.14
C ARG A 217 -22.36 -43.17 -18.52
N SER A 218 -22.02 -42.38 -19.53
CA SER A 218 -22.48 -42.61 -20.90
C SER A 218 -21.98 -43.93 -21.46
N ARG A 219 -20.68 -44.26 -21.28
CA ARG A 219 -20.09 -45.55 -21.70
C ARG A 219 -20.79 -46.77 -21.06
N ARG A 220 -21.14 -46.70 -19.77
CA ARG A 220 -21.90 -47.77 -19.09
C ARG A 220 -23.30 -47.95 -19.69
N ARG A 221 -24.00 -46.84 -19.99
CA ARG A 221 -25.32 -46.88 -20.63
C ARG A 221 -25.29 -47.58 -21.99
N TRP A 222 -24.29 -47.29 -22.81
CA TRP A 222 -24.11 -47.94 -24.13
C TRP A 222 -23.81 -49.44 -24.01
N ARG A 223 -22.96 -49.86 -23.07
CA ARG A 223 -22.67 -51.29 -22.86
C ARG A 223 -23.85 -52.08 -22.27
N GLY A 224 -24.66 -51.46 -21.42
CA GLY A 224 -25.85 -52.09 -20.82
C GLY A 224 -27.04 -52.21 -21.78
N GLY A 225 -27.23 -51.25 -22.70
CA GLY A 225 -28.38 -51.20 -23.60
C GLY A 225 -28.32 -52.15 -24.81
N GLY A 226 -27.14 -52.67 -25.17
CA GLY A 226 -26.96 -53.53 -26.35
C GLY A 226 -27.39 -55.00 -26.22
N ARG A 227 -27.89 -55.43 -25.05
CA ARG A 227 -28.35 -56.81 -24.80
C ARG A 227 -29.86 -57.02 -24.86
N SER A 228 -30.60 -56.03 -25.32
CA SER A 228 -31.94 -56.26 -25.85
C SER A 228 -31.80 -57.13 -27.11
N ARG A 229 -31.69 -58.45 -26.91
CA ARG A 229 -31.84 -59.45 -27.96
C ARG A 229 -33.12 -59.06 -28.70
N PRO A 230 -33.09 -58.79 -30.02
CA PRO A 230 -34.33 -58.67 -30.77
C PRO A 230 -35.12 -59.96 -30.51
N GLY A 231 -36.25 -59.82 -29.83
CA GLY A 231 -37.14 -60.91 -29.53
C GLY A 231 -37.47 -61.61 -30.83
N THR A 232 -37.00 -62.84 -30.95
CA THR A 232 -37.44 -63.77 -31.97
C THR A 232 -38.93 -64.03 -31.76
N GLY A 233 -39.76 -63.44 -32.62
CA GLY A 233 -40.99 -64.04 -33.13
C GLY A 233 -42.29 -63.73 -32.38
N PRO A 234 -43.37 -63.38 -33.10
CA PRO A 234 -44.73 -63.41 -32.56
C PRO A 234 -45.22 -64.86 -32.38
N PRO A 235 -46.02 -65.17 -31.34
CA PRO A 235 -46.81 -66.39 -31.34
C PRO A 235 -47.96 -66.25 -32.36
N CYS A 236 -48.07 -67.23 -33.26
CA CYS A 236 -49.22 -67.46 -34.13
C CYS A 236 -50.44 -67.93 -33.34
#